data_AF-A0A1S2K0S9-F1
#
_entry.id   AF-A0A1S2K0S9-F1
#
_cell.length_a   1.000
_cell.length_b   1.000
_cell.length_c   1.000
_cell.angle_alpha   90.00
_cell.angle_beta   90.00
_cell.angle_gamma   90.00
#
_symmetry.space_group_name_H-M   'P 1'
#
loop_
_entity.id
_entity.type
_entity.pdbx_description
1 polymer ?
#
loop_
_entity_poly.entity_id
_entity_poly.type
_entity_poly.pdbx_seq_one_letter_code
_entity_poly.pdbx_strand_id
1 'polypeptide(L)'
;MPDLNGGQPTLGQLVTSATTEMSALVHDEIALAKAQLRQDVKRGAAGSAGLVAAATVLLFSLPMLSFALAYGFQAWTGWHLSVCFLLSFAVNVLVAVVCGLVGVSLMKKAKQGKGPQKTAASVKETAAVLQNARPHPRPDSRPALEKAEPVARSSA
;
A
#
# COMPACT_ATOMS: atom_id res chain seq x y z
N MET A 1 -32.02 -46.66 11.96
CA MET A 1 -31.84 -47.01 10.53
C MET A 1 -31.24 -45.78 9.86
N PRO A 2 -30.09 -45.88 9.16
CA PRO A 2 -29.52 -44.75 8.44
C PRO A 2 -30.33 -44.47 7.18
N ASP A 3 -30.80 -43.24 7.02
CA ASP A 3 -31.60 -42.82 5.86
C ASP A 3 -30.74 -42.80 4.59
N LEU A 4 -30.93 -43.84 3.77
CA LEU A 4 -30.41 -43.98 2.42
C LEU A 4 -31.27 -43.23 1.40
N ASN A 5 -31.61 -41.96 1.65
CA ASN A 5 -32.27 -41.15 0.63
C ASN A 5 -31.21 -40.44 -0.21
N GLY A 6 -30.75 -41.12 -1.25
CA GLY A 6 -29.88 -40.61 -2.32
C GLY A 6 -30.55 -39.55 -3.20
N GLY A 7 -31.15 -38.53 -2.58
CA GLY A 7 -31.57 -37.33 -3.27
C GLY A 7 -30.31 -36.58 -3.71
N GLN A 8 -29.96 -36.70 -4.99
CA GLN A 8 -28.87 -35.90 -5.55
C GLN A 8 -29.12 -34.44 -5.17
N PRO A 9 -28.12 -33.74 -4.62
CA PRO A 9 -28.29 -32.38 -4.17
C PRO A 9 -28.88 -31.59 -5.33
N THR A 10 -30.02 -30.94 -5.06
CA THR A 10 -30.73 -30.21 -6.10
C THR A 10 -29.78 -29.17 -6.68
N LEU A 11 -29.90 -28.85 -7.97
CA LEU A 11 -29.03 -27.86 -8.62
C LEU A 11 -28.95 -26.54 -7.82
N GLY A 12 -30.04 -26.16 -7.14
CA GLY A 12 -30.07 -25.02 -6.23
C GLY A 12 -29.18 -25.19 -4.99
N GLN A 13 -29.15 -26.37 -4.37
CA GLN A 13 -28.26 -26.65 -3.23
C GLN A 13 -26.78 -26.73 -3.62
N LEU A 14 -26.46 -27.27 -4.81
CA LEU A 14 -25.09 -27.30 -5.33
C LEU A 14 -24.57 -25.89 -5.63
N VAL A 15 -25.36 -25.07 -6.31
CA VAL A 15 -24.99 -23.66 -6.61
C VAL A 15 -24.87 -22.85 -5.33
N THR A 16 -25.77 -23.05 -4.35
CA THR A 16 -25.70 -22.37 -3.05
C THR A 16 -24.44 -22.77 -2.27
N SER A 17 -24.08 -24.05 -2.25
CA SER A 17 -22.88 -24.54 -1.57
C SER A 17 -21.61 -24.01 -2.24
N ALA A 18 -21.52 -24.07 -3.57
CA ALA A 18 -20.39 -23.53 -4.32
C ALA A 18 -20.21 -22.01 -4.14
N THR A 19 -21.32 -21.26 -4.10
CA THR A 19 -21.30 -19.81 -3.83
C THR A 19 -20.85 -19.52 -2.41
N THR A 20 -21.25 -20.34 -1.45
CA THR A 20 -20.85 -20.21 -0.04
C THR A 20 -19.36 -20.46 0.14
N GLU A 21 -18.79 -21.50 -0.49
CA GLU A 21 -17.35 -21.77 -0.45
C GLU A 21 -16.53 -20.67 -1.15
N MET A 22 -17.01 -20.15 -2.29
CA MET A 22 -16.38 -19.01 -2.94
C MET A 22 -16.38 -17.77 -2.04
N SER A 23 -17.49 -17.51 -1.34
CA SER A 23 -17.61 -16.39 -0.40
C SER A 23 -16.68 -16.55 0.81
N ALA A 24 -16.51 -17.77 1.31
CA ALA A 24 -15.56 -18.09 2.37
C ALA A 24 -14.11 -17.85 1.93
N LEU A 25 -13.75 -18.29 0.72
CA LEU A 25 -12.40 -18.12 0.17
C LEU A 25 -12.03 -16.64 0.00
N VAL A 26 -12.97 -15.82 -0.51
CA VAL A 26 -12.78 -14.38 -0.65
C VAL A 26 -12.60 -13.72 0.72
N HIS A 27 -13.35 -14.16 1.74
CA HIS A 27 -13.22 -13.64 3.09
C HIS A 27 -11.84 -13.94 3.69
N ASP A 28 -11.30 -15.13 3.44
CA ASP A 28 -9.96 -15.54 3.89
C ASP A 28 -8.87 -14.74 3.19
N GLU A 29 -8.98 -14.50 1.88
CA GLU A 29 -8.00 -13.69 1.13
C GLU A 29 -7.99 -12.23 1.64
N ILE A 30 -9.17 -11.68 1.95
CA ILE A 30 -9.30 -10.34 2.56
C ILE A 30 -8.72 -10.33 3.97
N ALA A 31 -8.95 -11.38 4.76
CA ALA A 31 -8.40 -11.51 6.10
C ALA A 31 -6.87 -11.55 6.06
N LEU A 32 -6.30 -12.31 5.12
CA LEU A 32 -4.87 -12.40 4.88
C LEU A 32 -4.29 -11.04 4.43
N ALA A 33 -4.89 -10.40 3.43
CA ALA A 33 -4.47 -9.09 2.95
C ALA A 33 -4.53 -8.03 4.07
N LYS A 34 -5.56 -8.07 4.92
CA LYS A 34 -5.66 -7.19 6.09
C LYS A 34 -4.57 -7.49 7.12
N ALA A 35 -4.21 -8.75 7.34
CA ALA A 35 -3.11 -9.12 8.22
C ALA A 35 -1.76 -8.62 7.68
N GLN A 36 -1.51 -8.77 6.38
CA GLN A 36 -0.31 -8.28 5.73
C GLN A 36 -0.22 -6.75 5.79
N LEU A 37 -1.30 -6.03 5.50
CA LEU A 37 -1.34 -4.58 5.64
C LEU A 37 -1.05 -4.14 7.08
N ARG A 38 -1.64 -4.81 8.08
CA ARG A 38 -1.34 -4.53 9.50
C ARG A 38 0.13 -4.79 9.82
N GLN A 39 0.72 -5.84 9.27
CA GLN A 39 2.13 -6.16 9.47
C GLN A 39 3.05 -5.13 8.81
N ASP A 40 2.71 -4.65 7.62
CA ASP A 40 3.44 -3.59 6.91
C ASP A 40 3.34 -2.25 7.64
N VAL A 41 2.14 -1.90 8.13
CA VAL A 41 1.95 -0.71 8.98
C VAL A 41 2.76 -0.84 10.27
N LYS A 42 2.75 -2.01 10.93
CA LYS A 42 3.51 -2.22 12.17
C LYS A 42 5.02 -2.14 11.94
N ARG A 43 5.52 -2.71 10.83
CA ARG A 43 6.92 -2.62 10.42
C ARG A 43 7.32 -1.18 10.06
N GLY A 44 6.48 -0.48 9.30
CA GLY A 44 6.68 0.92 8.95
C GLY A 44 6.67 1.83 10.18
N ALA A 45 5.73 1.62 11.10
CA ALA A 45 5.63 2.34 12.36
C ALA A 45 6.86 2.12 13.23
N ALA A 46 7.27 0.86 13.44
CA ALA A 46 8.47 0.53 14.20
C ALA A 46 9.75 1.14 13.58
N GLY A 47 9.89 1.09 12.25
CA GLY A 47 11.01 1.71 11.55
C GLY A 47 11.01 3.25 11.67
N SER A 48 9.84 3.88 11.63
CA SER A 48 9.70 5.34 11.75
C SER A 48 9.91 5.86 13.17
N ALA A 49 9.58 5.08 14.21
CA ALA A 49 9.72 5.49 15.61
C ALA A 49 11.17 5.84 15.97
N GLY A 50 12.14 5.01 15.54
CA GLY A 50 13.55 5.28 15.75
C GLY A 50 14.04 6.54 15.02
N LEU A 51 13.55 6.79 13.80
CA LEU A 51 13.90 8.01 13.06
C LEU A 51 13.33 9.27 13.70
N VAL A 52 12.09 9.23 14.19
CA VAL A 52 11.49 10.36 14.92
C VAL A 52 12.26 10.64 16.21
N ALA A 53 12.61 9.60 16.97
CA ALA A 53 13.43 9.73 18.17
C ALA A 53 14.81 10.32 17.85
N ALA A 54 15.52 9.79 16.85
CA ALA A 54 16.82 10.30 16.44
C ALA A 54 16.74 11.76 15.96
N ALA A 55 15.73 12.11 15.16
CA ALA A 55 15.51 13.49 14.71
C ALA A 55 15.23 14.44 15.89
N THR A 56 14.48 13.97 16.89
CA THR A 56 14.17 14.76 18.10
C THR A 56 15.41 15.01 18.94
N VAL A 57 16.23 13.97 19.18
CA VAL A 57 17.50 14.10 19.89
C VAL A 57 18.45 15.03 19.15
N LEU A 58 18.54 14.91 17.83
CA LEU A 58 19.40 15.75 17.00
C LEU A 58 18.94 17.22 17.03
N LEU A 59 17.62 17.47 16.98
CA LEU A 59 17.03 18.80 17.13
C LEU A 59 17.35 19.42 18.50
N PHE A 60 17.18 18.67 19.59
CA PHE A 60 17.51 19.13 20.94
C PHE A 60 19.01 19.33 21.16
N SER A 61 19.86 18.66 20.37
CA SER A 61 21.31 18.79 20.45
C SER A 61 21.86 20.01 19.69
N LEU A 62 21.08 20.62 18.78
CA LEU A 62 21.53 21.76 17.95
C LEU A 62 22.06 22.95 18.73
N PRO A 63 21.43 23.40 19.84
CA PRO A 63 21.97 24.51 20.63
C PRO A 63 23.36 24.16 21.18
N MET A 64 23.51 22.95 21.73
CA MET A 64 24.78 22.49 22.29
C MET A 64 25.87 22.37 21.21
N LEU A 65 25.53 21.83 20.04
CA LEU A 65 26.44 21.77 18.89
C LEU A 65 26.85 23.18 18.41
N SER A 66 25.92 24.14 18.44
CA SER A 66 26.19 25.53 18.07
C SER A 66 27.19 26.19 19.03
N PHE A 67 27.04 25.97 20.35
CA PHE A 67 28.02 26.42 21.35
C PHE A 67 29.39 25.78 21.12
N ALA A 68 29.44 24.46 20.92
CA ALA A 68 30.69 23.73 20.68
C ALA A 68 31.44 24.27 19.44
N LEU A 69 30.74 24.48 18.33
CA LEU A 69 31.32 25.07 17.12
C LEU A 69 31.76 26.53 17.35
N ALA A 70 30.96 27.33 18.06
CA ALA A 70 31.28 28.74 18.29
C ALA A 70 32.58 28.88 19.10
N TYR A 71 32.71 28.11 20.18
CA TYR A 71 33.95 28.07 20.96
C TYR A 71 35.12 27.48 20.16
N GLY A 72 34.87 26.48 19.30
CA GLY A 72 35.89 25.93 18.40
C GLY A 72 36.43 26.98 17.43
N PHE A 73 35.56 27.73 16.76
CA PHE A 73 35.96 28.81 15.86
C PHE A 73 36.65 29.96 16.58
N GLN A 74 36.18 30.30 17.78
CA GLN A 74 36.81 31.32 18.61
C GLN A 74 38.23 30.90 19.01
N ALA A 75 38.42 29.65 19.44
CA ALA A 75 39.74 29.13 19.83
C ALA A 75 40.73 29.11 18.65
N TRP A 76 40.24 28.86 17.43
CA TRP A 76 41.09 28.81 16.24
C TRP A 76 41.42 30.19 15.64
N THR A 77 40.44 31.11 15.64
CA THR A 77 40.54 32.38 14.90
C THR A 77 40.77 33.60 15.81
N GLY A 78 40.46 33.49 17.10
CA GLY A 78 40.47 34.62 18.04
C GLY A 78 39.40 35.69 17.76
N TRP A 79 38.41 35.39 16.91
CA TRP A 79 37.33 36.31 16.55
C TRP A 79 36.34 36.57 17.69
N HIS A 80 35.57 37.65 17.54
CA HIS A 80 34.49 37.99 18.46
C HIS A 80 33.41 36.89 18.48
N LEU A 81 32.94 36.52 19.67
CA LEU A 81 31.97 35.42 19.86
C LEU A 81 30.74 35.52 18.94
N SER A 82 30.23 36.73 18.72
CA SER A 82 29.05 36.96 17.88
C SER A 82 29.24 36.45 16.45
N VAL A 83 30.43 36.66 15.86
CA VAL A 83 30.75 36.20 14.51
C VAL A 83 30.85 34.67 14.48
N CYS A 84 31.47 34.08 15.51
CA CYS A 84 31.58 32.64 15.65
C CYS A 84 30.20 31.96 15.79
N PHE A 85 29.28 32.52 16.56
CA PHE A 85 27.91 32.01 16.65
C PHE A 85 27.17 32.08 15.32
N LEU A 86 27.31 33.19 14.59
CA LEU A 86 26.68 33.33 13.28
C LEU A 86 27.23 32.30 12.28
N LEU A 87 28.54 32.04 12.33
CA LEU A 87 29.19 31.04 11.50
C LEU A 87 28.75 29.61 11.88
N SER A 88 28.69 29.29 13.17
CA SER A 88 28.17 28.00 13.65
C SER A 88 26.74 27.76 13.22
N PHE A 89 25.90 28.79 13.27
CA PHE A 89 24.54 28.72 12.76
C PHE A 89 24.52 28.45 11.25
N ALA A 90 25.32 29.17 10.47
CA ALA A 90 25.44 28.95 9.03
C ALA A 90 25.89 27.53 8.68
N VAL A 91 26.86 26.97 9.43
CA VAL A 91 27.32 25.58 9.27
C VAL A 91 26.20 24.59 9.57
N ASN A 92 25.46 24.77 10.67
CA ASN A 92 24.33 23.90 11.00
C ASN A 92 23.22 23.96 9.94
N VAL A 93 22.91 25.15 9.41
CA VAL A 93 21.94 25.32 8.32
C VAL A 93 22.43 24.59 7.06
N LEU A 94 23.71 24.72 6.69
CA LEU A 94 24.27 24.05 5.53
C LEU A 94 24.16 22.52 5.66
N VAL A 95 24.51 21.97 6.82
CA VAL A 95 24.36 20.54 7.13
C VAL A 95 22.89 20.12 7.03
N ALA A 96 21.96 20.90 7.59
CA ALA A 96 20.53 20.62 7.52
C ALA A 96 20.02 20.61 6.06
N VAL A 97 20.46 21.54 5.23
CA VAL A 97 20.13 21.57 3.79
C VAL A 97 20.64 20.32 3.08
N VAL A 98 21.92 19.94 3.29
CA VAL A 98 22.49 18.73 2.68
C VAL A 98 21.74 17.48 3.12
N CYS A 99 21.47 17.31 4.43
CA CYS A 99 20.68 16.21 4.95
C CYS A 99 19.26 16.19 4.36
N GLY A 100 18.61 17.36 4.25
CA GLY A 100 17.30 17.50 3.63
C GLY A 100 17.30 17.10 2.15
N LEU A 101 18.31 17.51 1.38
CA LEU A 101 18.46 17.14 -0.03
C LEU A 101 18.71 15.64 -0.20
N VAL A 102 19.54 15.03 0.65
CA VAL A 102 19.76 13.57 0.66
C VAL A 102 18.46 12.85 1.02
N GLY A 103 17.75 13.29 2.05
CA GLY A 103 16.45 12.73 2.44
C GLY A 103 15.44 12.79 1.30
N VAL A 104 15.29 13.95 0.65
CA VAL A 104 14.43 14.11 -0.53
C VAL A 104 14.89 13.23 -1.68
N SER A 105 16.19 13.08 -1.91
CA SER A 105 16.73 12.23 -2.98
C SER A 105 16.47 10.75 -2.72
N LEU A 106 16.58 10.28 -1.47
CA LEU A 106 16.22 8.92 -1.07
C LEU A 106 14.72 8.68 -1.24
N MET A 107 13.88 9.65 -0.84
CA MET A 107 12.43 9.57 -1.04
C MET A 107 12.05 9.57 -2.52
N LYS A 108 12.74 10.37 -3.35
CA LYS A 108 12.58 10.36 -4.82
C LYS A 108 12.99 9.03 -5.42
N LYS A 109 14.12 8.44 -4.99
CA LYS A 109 14.55 7.10 -5.42
C LYS A 109 13.56 6.02 -4.98
N ALA A 110 13.02 6.11 -3.77
CA ALA A 110 11.98 5.19 -3.29
C ALA A 110 10.66 5.33 -4.07
N LYS A 111 10.33 6.53 -4.56
CA LYS A 111 9.17 6.76 -5.45
C LYS A 111 9.43 6.30 -6.89
N GLN A 112 10.63 6.52 -7.42
CA GLN A 112 11.00 6.10 -8.78
C GLN A 112 11.28 4.61 -8.90
N GLY A 113 11.70 3.97 -7.81
CA GLY A 113 11.63 2.52 -7.64
C GLY A 113 10.17 2.12 -7.71
N LYS A 114 9.75 1.58 -8.85
CA LYS A 114 8.40 1.17 -9.26
C LYS A 114 7.69 0.14 -8.35
N GLY A 115 8.05 -0.01 -7.08
CA GLY A 115 7.47 -0.98 -6.14
C GLY A 115 6.22 -0.47 -5.42
N PRO A 116 6.31 0.57 -4.55
CA PRO A 116 5.18 0.98 -3.70
C PRO A 116 4.15 1.88 -4.39
N GLN A 117 4.58 2.66 -5.40
CA GLN A 117 3.72 3.67 -6.03
C GLN A 117 2.92 3.10 -7.21
N LYS A 118 3.45 2.07 -7.91
CA LYS A 118 2.72 1.33 -8.95
C LYS A 118 1.57 0.52 -8.38
N THR A 119 1.74 -0.10 -7.22
CA THR A 119 0.67 -0.85 -6.55
C THR A 119 -0.45 0.08 -6.08
N ALA A 120 -0.12 1.21 -5.45
CA ALA A 120 -1.13 2.20 -5.05
C ALA A 120 -1.84 2.88 -6.24
N ALA A 121 -1.12 3.18 -7.33
CA ALA A 121 -1.70 3.75 -8.54
C ALA A 121 -2.57 2.71 -9.29
N SER A 122 -2.10 1.48 -9.43
CA SER A 122 -2.84 0.38 -10.07
C SER A 122 -4.14 0.05 -9.31
N VAL A 123 -4.14 0.11 -7.97
CA VAL A 123 -5.36 -0.07 -7.17
C VAL A 123 -6.35 1.09 -7.38
N LYS A 124 -5.86 2.33 -7.46
CA LYS A 124 -6.73 3.50 -7.75
C LYS A 124 -7.28 3.46 -9.16
N GLU A 125 -6.50 3.03 -10.14
CA GLU A 125 -6.90 2.88 -11.53
C GLU A 125 -7.90 1.73 -11.70
N THR A 126 -7.66 0.59 -11.04
CA THR A 126 -8.59 -0.55 -11.01
C THR A 126 -9.92 -0.19 -10.34
N ALA A 127 -9.89 0.54 -9.22
CA ALA A 127 -11.09 1.08 -8.59
C ALA A 127 -11.81 2.09 -9.51
N ALA A 128 -11.05 2.89 -10.27
CA ALA A 128 -11.61 3.86 -11.21
C ALA A 128 -12.26 3.22 -12.45
N VAL A 129 -11.79 2.05 -12.88
CA VAL A 129 -12.40 1.28 -13.97
C VAL A 129 -13.63 0.53 -13.47
N LEU A 130 -13.57 -0.05 -12.26
CA LEU A 130 -14.70 -0.76 -11.64
C LEU A 130 -15.88 0.16 -11.29
N GLN A 131 -15.62 1.39 -10.84
CA GLN A 131 -16.69 2.37 -10.60
C GLN A 131 -17.35 2.88 -11.91
N ASN A 132 -16.64 2.82 -13.04
CA ASN A 132 -17.14 3.24 -14.35
C ASN A 132 -17.79 2.10 -15.15
N ALA A 133 -17.57 0.85 -14.76
CA ALA A 133 -18.27 -0.30 -15.31
C ALA A 133 -19.71 -0.35 -14.76
N ARG A 134 -20.61 0.44 -15.35
CA ARG A 134 -22.06 0.25 -15.18
C ARG A 134 -22.43 -1.18 -15.61
N PRO A 135 -23.25 -1.92 -14.85
CA PRO A 135 -23.74 -3.24 -15.26
C PRO A 135 -24.54 -3.08 -16.56
N HIS A 136 -24.04 -3.67 -17.64
CA HIS A 136 -24.77 -3.70 -18.91
C HIS A 136 -26.01 -4.58 -18.72
N PRO A 137 -27.24 -4.06 -18.92
CA PRO A 137 -28.43 -4.89 -18.95
C PRO A 137 -28.25 -5.92 -20.06
N ARG A 138 -28.27 -7.20 -19.71
CA ARG A 138 -28.24 -8.29 -20.69
C ARG A 138 -29.55 -8.18 -21.50
N PRO A 139 -29.52 -7.91 -22.82
CA PRO A 139 -30.72 -8.02 -23.61
C PRO A 139 -31.16 -9.49 -23.60
N ASP A 140 -32.32 -9.70 -23.02
CA ASP A 140 -33.14 -10.90 -23.00
C ASP A 140 -33.53 -11.27 -24.44
N SER A 141 -32.60 -11.90 -25.15
CA SER A 141 -32.88 -12.56 -26.43
C SER A 141 -33.21 -14.04 -26.16
N ARG A 142 -34.44 -14.31 -25.72
CA ARG A 142 -35.14 -15.55 -26.07
C ARG A 142 -36.29 -15.16 -26.99
N PRO A 143 -36.13 -15.33 -28.31
CA PRO A 143 -37.00 -16.29 -28.98
C PRO A 143 -36.34 -16.92 -30.22
N ALA A 144 -35.77 -18.12 -30.12
CA ALA A 144 -35.36 -18.87 -31.33
C ALA A 144 -35.11 -20.37 -31.15
N LEU A 145 -35.49 -21.00 -30.03
CA LEU A 145 -35.36 -22.46 -29.88
C LEU A 145 -36.71 -23.19 -29.91
N GLU A 146 -37.77 -22.55 -30.43
CA GLU A 146 -39.08 -23.19 -30.68
C GLU A 146 -39.20 -23.80 -32.10
N LYS A 147 -38.16 -23.72 -32.93
CA LYS A 147 -38.21 -24.30 -34.29
C LYS A 147 -37.08 -25.27 -34.57
N ALA A 148 -37.09 -26.39 -33.85
CA ALA A 148 -36.35 -27.59 -34.26
C ALA A 148 -37.02 -28.84 -33.66
N GLU A 149 -38.17 -29.21 -34.22
CA GLU A 149 -38.68 -30.57 -34.18
C GLU A 149 -38.62 -31.13 -35.62
N PRO A 150 -38.84 -32.43 -35.85
CA PRO A 150 -37.88 -33.54 -35.79
C PRO A 150 -37.48 -34.03 -37.20
N VAL A 151 -36.27 -34.59 -37.38
CA VAL A 151 -35.92 -35.32 -38.62
C VAL A 151 -35.43 -36.73 -38.27
N ALA A 152 -36.06 -37.66 -38.99
CA ALA A 152 -36.09 -39.09 -38.77
C ALA A 152 -34.80 -39.84 -39.15
N ARG A 153 -34.73 -41.06 -38.61
CA ARG A 153 -34.21 -42.33 -39.18
C ARG A 153 -33.31 -42.23 -40.43
N SER A 154 -32.13 -42.87 -40.38
CA SER A 154 -31.85 -44.08 -41.19
C SER A 154 -30.43 -44.62 -40.94
N SER A 155 -30.36 -45.94 -40.71
CA SER A 155 -29.35 -46.91 -41.19
C SER A 155 -27.85 -46.71 -40.87
N ALA A 156 -27.33 -47.59 -40.01
CA ALA A 156 -26.22 -48.49 -40.32
C ALA A 156 -26.39 -49.79 -39.50
#